data_AF-A0A955P0H7-F1
#
_entry.id   AF-A0A955P0H7-F1
#
_cell.length_a   1.000
_cell.length_b   1.000
_cell.length_c   1.000
_cell.angle_alpha   90.00
_cell.angle_beta   90.00
_cell.angle_gamma   90.00
#
_symmetry.space_group_name_H-M   'P 1'
#
loop_
_entity.id
_entity.type
_entity.pdbx_description
1 polymer ?
#
loop_
_entity_poly.entity_id
_entity_poly.type
_entity_poly.pdbx_seq_one_letter_code
_entity_poly.pdbx_strand_id
1 'polypeptide(L)' 'MKWQRGFFIITIIMTCGAAGWTLPITEISVDPTTQTVGVGDVFSVDVLISGAMDLSGFDLAVSFDPMILSWVGTT' A
#
# COMPACT_ATOMS: atom_id res chain seq x y z
N MET A 1 56.81 -26.02 6.19
CA MET A 1 56.28 -24.80 6.85
C MET A 1 55.14 -24.27 5.97
N LYS A 2 53.94 -24.81 6.14
CA LYS A 2 52.81 -24.28 6.94
C LYS A 2 52.23 -22.98 6.38
N TRP A 3 51.19 -23.20 5.58
CA TRP A 3 50.21 -22.30 5.00
C TRP A 3 49.25 -21.80 6.10
N GLN A 4 49.16 -20.50 6.39
CA GLN A 4 48.06 -19.94 7.17
C GLN A 4 47.66 -18.55 6.65
N ARG A 5 46.50 -18.55 5.97
CA ARG A 5 45.72 -17.39 5.57
C ARG A 5 45.22 -16.65 6.81
N GLY A 6 45.66 -15.41 7.00
CA GLY A 6 45.15 -14.51 8.05
C GLY A 6 43.83 -13.88 7.62
N PHE A 7 42.74 -14.41 8.12
CA PHE A 7 41.38 -13.88 8.00
C PHE A 7 41.31 -12.59 8.85
N PHE A 8 41.38 -11.42 8.23
CA PHE A 8 41.19 -10.13 8.92
C PHE A 8 39.70 -9.97 9.24
N ILE A 9 39.28 -10.42 10.41
CA ILE A 9 37.95 -10.08 10.95
C ILE A 9 38.06 -8.65 11.48
N ILE A 10 37.86 -7.68 10.59
CA ILE A 10 37.52 -6.32 11.02
C ILE A 10 36.05 -6.38 11.42
N THR A 11 35.81 -6.54 12.72
CA THR A 11 34.49 -6.29 13.30
C THR A 11 34.19 -4.80 13.14
N ILE A 12 33.67 -4.43 11.98
CA ILE A 12 32.94 -3.18 11.84
C ILE A 12 31.71 -3.37 12.71
N ILE A 13 31.69 -2.70 13.86
CA ILE A 13 30.45 -2.51 14.60
C ILE A 13 29.63 -1.56 13.73
N MET A 14 28.92 -2.13 12.76
CA MET A 14 27.85 -1.46 12.05
C MET A 14 26.74 -1.32 13.08
N THR A 15 26.85 -0.32 13.94
CA THR A 15 25.68 0.27 14.55
C THR A 15 24.94 0.93 13.40
N CYS A 16 24.16 0.13 12.68
CA CYS A 16 23.03 0.64 11.95
C CYS A 16 22.14 1.23 13.05
N GLY A 17 22.31 2.52 13.32
CA GLY A 17 21.27 3.26 14.01
C GLY A 17 20.00 2.93 13.24
N ALA A 18 18.99 2.41 13.94
CA ALA A 18 17.66 2.25 13.38
C ALA A 18 17.09 3.65 13.10
N ALA A 19 17.64 4.33 12.09
CA ALA A 19 16.83 5.21 11.27
C ALA A 19 15.82 4.24 10.67
N GLY A 20 14.62 4.21 11.25
CA GLY A 20 13.51 3.46 10.71
C GLY A 20 13.26 3.98 9.32
N TRP A 21 13.85 3.34 8.32
CA TRP A 21 13.48 3.54 6.94
C TRP A 21 12.08 2.93 6.82
N THR A 22 11.05 3.72 7.13
CA THR A 22 9.69 3.39 6.73
C THR A 22 9.67 3.55 5.22
N LEU A 23 9.89 2.44 4.52
CA LEU A 23 9.67 2.41 3.08
C LEU A 23 8.20 2.80 2.86
N PRO A 24 7.91 3.79 1.99
CA PRO A 24 6.54 4.14 1.67
C PRO A 24 5.91 2.91 1.03
N ILE A 25 5.08 2.20 1.79
CA ILE A 25 4.26 1.14 1.24
C ILE A 25 3.13 1.81 0.50
N THR A 26 3.03 1.54 -0.80
CA THR A 26 1.87 1.99 -1.55
C THR A 26 0.70 1.07 -1.22
N GLU A 27 -0.33 1.64 -0.62
CA GLU A 27 -1.53 0.94 -0.22
C GLU A 27 -2.73 1.56 -0.93
N ILE A 28 -3.65 0.69 -1.36
CA ILE A 28 -4.92 1.09 -1.95
C ILE A 28 -6.01 0.65 -0.99
N SER A 29 -6.88 1.57 -0.62
CA SER A 29 -7.99 1.34 0.30
C SER A 29 -9.28 1.93 -0.24
N VAL A 30 -10.39 1.48 0.35
CA VAL A 30 -11.74 1.91 0.01
C VAL A 30 -12.36 2.50 1.28
N ASP A 31 -12.84 3.73 1.22
CA ASP A 31 -13.45 4.44 2.35
C ASP A 31 -14.86 4.94 1.99
N PRO A 32 -15.88 4.67 2.80
CA PRO A 32 -15.86 3.87 4.01
C PRO A 32 -15.68 2.36 3.75
N THR A 33 -15.00 1.67 4.67
CA THR A 33 -14.88 0.19 4.63
C THR A 33 -16.23 -0.53 4.73
N THR A 34 -17.19 0.09 5.43
CA THR A 34 -18.57 -0.37 5.51
C THR A 34 -19.50 0.84 5.61
N GLN A 35 -20.65 0.77 4.96
CA GLN A 35 -21.67 1.81 5.01
C GLN A 35 -23.04 1.16 5.03
N THR A 36 -23.95 1.74 5.82
CA THR A 36 -25.36 1.38 5.82
C THR A 36 -26.13 2.45 5.09
N VAL A 37 -26.87 2.06 4.05
CA VAL A 37 -27.64 2.96 3.18
C VAL A 37 -29.07 2.44 3.04
N GLY A 38 -30.01 3.35 2.74
CA GLY A 38 -31.38 2.97 2.42
C GLY A 38 -31.50 2.36 1.02
N VAL A 39 -32.53 1.54 0.80
CA VAL A 39 -32.82 1.00 -0.54
C VAL A 39 -33.24 2.15 -1.45
N GLY A 40 -32.52 2.33 -2.56
CA GLY A 40 -32.76 3.38 -3.54
C GLY A 40 -31.94 4.66 -3.33
N ASP A 41 -31.19 4.76 -2.23
CA ASP A 41 -30.28 5.88 -2.02
C ASP A 41 -29.07 5.80 -2.96
N VAL A 42 -28.61 6.96 -3.43
CA VAL A 42 -27.32 7.07 -4.11
C VAL A 42 -26.25 7.31 -3.06
N PHE A 43 -25.21 6.49 -3.07
CA PHE A 43 -24.05 6.62 -2.20
C PHE A 43 -22.75 6.62 -3.00
N SER A 44 -21.73 7.23 -2.42
CA SER A 44 -20.38 7.29 -2.97
C SER A 44 -19.41 6.56 -2.05
N VAL A 45 -18.39 5.98 -2.65
CA VAL A 45 -17.27 5.34 -1.95
C VAL A 45 -15.99 5.83 -2.61
N ASP A 46 -15.03 6.21 -1.78
CA ASP A 46 -13.77 6.75 -2.22
C ASP A 46 -12.73 5.63 -2.32
N VAL A 47 -11.91 5.66 -3.38
CA VAL A 47 -10.72 4.81 -3.48
C VAL A 47 -9.50 5.66 -3.22
N LEU A 48 -8.77 5.33 -2.16
CA LEU A 48 -7.61 6.07 -1.69
C LEU A 48 -6.34 5.32 -2.03
N ILE A 49 -5.33 6.05 -2.48
CA ILE A 49 -3.98 5.54 -2.66
C ILE A 49 -3.07 6.29 -1.70
N SER A 50 -2.45 5.56 -0.76
CA SER A 50 -1.55 6.09 0.24
C SER A 50 -0.13 5.60 0.00
N GLY A 51 0.88 6.41 0.34
CA GLY A 51 2.29 6.00 0.25
C GLY A 51 2.81 5.82 -1.19
N ALA A 52 2.14 6.39 -2.20
CA ALA A 52 2.70 6.51 -3.54
C ALA A 52 3.57 7.77 -3.64
N MET A 53 4.78 7.64 -4.18
CA MET A 53 5.63 8.77 -4.59
C MET A 53 5.55 8.90 -6.12
N ASP A 54 5.40 10.13 -6.61
CA ASP A 54 5.35 10.45 -8.06
C ASP A 54 4.27 9.67 -8.84
N LEU A 55 3.05 9.55 -8.28
CA LEU A 55 1.95 8.86 -8.93
C LEU A 55 1.51 9.59 -10.22
N SER A 56 1.82 9.00 -11.38
CA SER A 56 1.44 9.56 -12.69
C SER A 56 0.03 9.18 -13.15
N GLY A 57 -0.57 8.14 -12.56
CA GLY A 57 -1.86 7.62 -12.96
C GLY A 57 -2.17 6.30 -12.26
N PHE A 58 -3.43 5.88 -12.32
CA PHE A 58 -3.91 4.62 -11.78
C PHE A 58 -4.90 3.98 -12.74
N ASP A 59 -4.98 2.65 -12.70
CA ASP A 59 -5.97 1.85 -13.41
C ASP A 59 -6.53 0.82 -12.42
N LEU A 60 -7.85 0.79 -12.28
CA LEU A 60 -8.55 0.04 -11.24
C LEU A 60 -9.81 -0.60 -11.81
N ALA A 61 -10.06 -1.85 -11.43
CA ALA A 61 -11.29 -2.56 -11.74
C ALA A 61 -12.11 -2.75 -10.45
N VAL A 62 -13.35 -2.25 -10.44
CA VAL A 62 -14.29 -2.40 -9.33
C VAL A 62 -15.40 -3.36 -9.74
N SER A 63 -15.58 -4.42 -8.97
CA SER A 63 -16.66 -5.41 -9.17
C SER A 63 -17.67 -5.33 -8.05
N PHE A 64 -18.96 -5.38 -8.38
CA PHE A 64 -20.08 -5.40 -7.44
C PHE A 64 -21.20 -6.31 -7.96
N ASP A 65 -22.14 -6.67 -7.09
CA ASP A 65 -23.33 -7.45 -7.48
C ASP A 65 -24.38 -6.53 -8.14
N PRO A 66 -24.67 -6.70 -9.44
CA PRO A 66 -25.62 -5.85 -10.16
C PRO A 66 -27.09 -6.16 -9.81
N MET A 67 -27.39 -7.26 -9.11
CA MET A 67 -28.74 -7.52 -8.61
C MET A 67 -29.10 -6.66 -7.40
N ILE A 68 -28.09 -6.09 -6.72
CA ILE A 68 -28.24 -5.31 -5.49
C ILE A 68 -27.91 -3.83 -5.75
N LEU A 69 -26.87 -3.54 -6.53
CA LEU A 69 -26.36 -2.20 -6.76
C LEU A 69 -26.42 -1.79 -8.24
N SER A 70 -26.66 -0.51 -8.50
CA SER A 70 -26.66 0.08 -9.84
C SER A 70 -25.62 1.20 -9.92
N TRP A 71 -24.80 1.20 -10.98
CA TRP A 71 -23.80 2.24 -11.19
C TRP A 71 -24.45 3.51 -11.75
N VAL A 72 -24.23 4.63 -11.06
CA VAL A 72 -24.79 5.93 -11.43
C VAL A 72 -23.74 6.84 -12.10
N GLY A 73 -22.47 6.72 -11.70
CA GLY A 73 -21.40 7.57 -12.22
C GLY A 73 -20.14 7.53 -11.35
N THR A 74 -19.14 8.30 -11.77
CA THR A 74 -18.01 8.72 -10.93
C THR A 74 -18.04 10.24 -10.87
N THR A 75 -17.76 10.81 -9.70
CA THR A 75 -17.77 12.25 -9.43
C THR A 75 -16.42 12.70 -8.94
#